data_AF-A0A9X1RRH5-F1
#
_entry.id   AF-A0A9X1RRH5-F1
#
_cell.length_a   1.000
_cell.length_b   1.000
_cell.length_c   1.000
_cell.angle_alpha   90.00
_cell.angle_beta   90.00
_cell.angle_gamma   90.00
#
_symmetry.space_group_name_H-M   'P 1'
#
loop_
_entity.id
_entity.type
_entity.pdbx_description
1 polymer ?
#
loop_
_entity_poly.entity_id
_entity_poly.type
_entity_poly.pdbx_seq_one_letter_code
_entity_poly.pdbx_strand_id
1 'polypeptide(L)'
;MKLKAEWREVRTRIEAALHPAKQHDTPGFAGTVEDDREWVVVYRTANGFCCMYCGLPVDFEDMLDVQTWADEMDVRTYYMGL
;
A
#
# COMPACT_ATOMS: atom_id res chain seq x y z
N MET A 1 -23.05 -12.07 -26.51
CA MET A 1 -22.51 -11.89 -25.15
C MET A 1 -21.36 -12.87 -24.88
N LYS A 2 -20.21 -12.72 -25.55
CA LYS A 2 -19.01 -13.55 -25.27
C LYS A 2 -17.92 -12.76 -24.50
N LEU A 3 -17.83 -11.46 -24.77
CA LEU A 3 -16.86 -10.53 -24.16
C LEU A 3 -16.91 -10.47 -22.62
N LYS A 4 -18.11 -10.51 -22.00
CA LYS A 4 -18.25 -10.48 -20.53
C LYS A 4 -17.85 -11.78 -19.84
N ALA A 5 -17.88 -12.91 -20.54
CA ALA A 5 -17.44 -14.19 -20.01
C ALA A 5 -15.90 -14.28 -20.11
N GLU A 6 -15.36 -13.90 -21.26
CA GLU A 6 -13.91 -13.82 -21.51
C GLU A 6 -13.23 -12.84 -20.53
N TRP A 7 -13.84 -11.69 -20.25
CA TRP A 7 -13.31 -10.74 -19.27
C TRP A 7 -13.24 -11.29 -17.84
N ARG A 8 -14.25 -12.07 -17.43
CA ARG A 8 -14.25 -12.71 -16.10
C ARG A 8 -13.16 -13.77 -16.01
N GLU A 9 -12.98 -14.56 -17.07
CA GLU A 9 -11.95 -15.59 -17.11
C GLU A 9 -10.53 -14.99 -17.08
N VAL A 10 -10.30 -13.89 -17.81
CA VAL A 10 -9.04 -13.14 -17.76
C VAL A 10 -8.82 -12.55 -16.37
N ARG A 11 -9.84 -11.93 -15.77
CA ARG A 11 -9.76 -11.39 -14.40
C ARG A 11 -9.40 -12.46 -13.38
N THR A 12 -10.07 -13.62 -13.41
CA THR A 12 -9.79 -14.72 -12.48
C THR A 12 -8.38 -15.28 -12.67
N ARG A 13 -7.87 -15.34 -13.91
CA ARG A 13 -6.47 -15.73 -14.18
C ARG A 13 -5.47 -14.73 -13.61
N ILE A 14 -5.74 -13.43 -13.73
CA ILE A 14 -4.89 -12.37 -13.19
C ILE A 14 -4.90 -12.40 -11.66
N GLU A 15 -6.08 -12.49 -11.04
CA GLU A 15 -6.22 -12.61 -9.58
C GLU A 15 -5.46 -13.85 -9.06
N ALA A 16 -5.63 -15.01 -9.69
CA ALA A 16 -4.90 -16.23 -9.30
C ALA A 16 -3.37 -16.12 -9.48
N ALA A 17 -2.90 -15.42 -10.52
CA ALA A 17 -1.47 -15.24 -10.78
C ALA A 17 -0.81 -14.24 -9.82
N LEU A 18 -1.56 -13.23 -9.36
CA LEU A 18 -1.07 -12.21 -8.43
C LEU A 18 -1.20 -12.64 -6.95
N HIS A 19 -2.06 -13.62 -6.64
CA HIS A 19 -2.30 -14.10 -5.28
C HIS A 19 -1.31 -15.15 -4.70
N PRO A 20 -0.02 -15.20 -5.10
CA PRO A 20 1.00 -15.72 -4.20
C PRO A 20 1.99 -14.62 -3.81
N ALA A 21 1.50 -13.52 -3.24
CA ALA A 21 2.28 -12.81 -2.24
C ALA A 21 2.27 -13.65 -0.96
N LYS A 22 2.96 -14.80 -0.97
CA LYS A 22 3.52 -15.31 0.27
C LYS A 22 4.53 -14.27 0.68
N GLN A 23 4.12 -13.45 1.63
CA GLN A 23 4.91 -12.47 2.34
C GLN A 23 6.31 -13.08 2.56
N HIS A 24 7.32 -12.44 1.97
CA HIS A 24 8.69 -12.86 2.16
C HIS A 24 9.04 -12.65 3.63
N ASP A 25 9.03 -13.72 4.42
CA ASP A 25 9.86 -13.83 5.62
C ASP A 25 11.31 -13.65 5.15
N THR A 26 11.77 -12.40 5.14
CA THR A 26 13.16 -12.05 4.88
C THR A 26 13.83 -11.95 6.25
N PRO A 27 14.65 -12.93 6.66
CA PRO A 27 15.33 -12.87 7.94
C PRO A 27 16.50 -11.89 7.80
N GLY A 28 16.21 -10.61 7.99
CA GLY A 28 17.21 -9.54 7.83
C GLY A 28 16.91 -8.27 8.61
N PHE A 29 15.68 -8.05 9.08
CA PHE A 29 15.37 -6.91 9.95
C PHE A 29 15.50 -7.34 11.41
N ALA A 30 16.73 -7.32 11.91
CA ALA A 30 17.02 -7.52 13.32
C ALA A 30 16.45 -6.35 14.12
N GLY A 31 15.34 -6.58 14.80
CA GLY A 31 14.89 -5.77 15.92
C GLY A 31 13.44 -5.34 15.86
N THR A 32 12.86 -5.25 17.06
CA THR A 32 11.57 -4.67 17.43
C THR A 32 10.35 -5.59 17.30
N VAL A 33 9.63 -5.66 18.44
CA VAL A 33 8.26 -6.14 18.67
C VAL A 33 7.46 -6.22 17.36
N GLU A 34 6.76 -7.34 17.12
CA GLU A 34 5.79 -7.48 16.04
C GLU A 34 4.89 -6.24 16.00
N ASP A 35 5.21 -5.34 15.07
CA ASP A 35 4.45 -4.13 14.81
C ASP A 35 3.42 -4.50 13.76
N ASP A 36 2.28 -5.00 14.24
CA ASP A 36 1.18 -5.52 13.43
C ASP A 36 0.40 -4.41 12.67
N ARG A 37 0.87 -3.16 12.73
CA ARG A 37 0.24 -2.04 12.04
C ARG A 37 0.36 -2.18 10.54
N GLU A 38 -0.70 -1.76 9.86
CA GLU A 38 -0.73 -1.71 8.40
C GLU A 38 0.33 -0.72 7.88
N TRP A 39 0.97 -1.04 6.76
CA TRP A 39 1.98 -0.19 6.15
C TRP A 39 1.43 0.49 4.91
N VAL A 40 1.70 1.79 4.78
CA VAL A 40 1.41 2.57 3.58
C VAL A 40 2.70 3.11 2.97
N VAL A 41 2.75 3.15 1.64
CA VAL A 41 3.83 3.81 0.90
C VAL A 41 3.42 5.25 0.61
N VAL A 42 4.22 6.19 1.11
CA VAL A 42 4.04 7.63 0.90
C VAL A 42 4.98 8.08 -0.22
N TYR A 43 4.41 8.75 -1.22
CA TYR A 43 5.13 9.29 -2.36
C TYR A 43 5.20 10.81 -2.25
N ARG A 44 6.38 11.38 -2.55
CA ARG A 44 6.49 12.82 -2.76
C ARG A 44 5.94 13.20 -4.13
N THR A 45 5.10 14.22 -4.19
CA THR A 45 4.56 14.78 -5.43
C THR A 45 5.11 16.19 -5.67
N ALA A 46 4.75 16.81 -6.79
CA ALA A 46 5.11 18.21 -7.06
C ALA A 46 4.43 19.20 -6.09
N ASN A 47 3.32 18.80 -5.46
CA ASN A 47 2.45 19.67 -4.66
C ASN A 47 2.33 19.23 -3.19
N GLY A 48 3.12 18.25 -2.74
CA GLY A 48 3.00 17.69 -1.40
C GLY A 48 3.33 16.21 -1.38
N PHE A 49 2.47 15.40 -0.74
CA PHE A 49 2.61 13.96 -0.64
C PHE A 49 1.29 13.24 -0.94
N CYS A 50 1.36 11.96 -1.31
CA CYS A 50 0.18 11.12 -1.41
C CYS A 50 0.49 9.66 -1.03
N CYS A 51 -0.54 8.91 -0.63
CA CYS A 51 -0.47 7.47 -0.43
C CYS A 51 -1.76 6.78 -0.92
N MET A 52 -1.72 5.46 -0.99
CA MET A 52 -2.91 4.62 -1.19
C MET A 52 -3.23 3.92 0.13
N TYR A 53 -4.44 4.11 0.65
CA TYR A 53 -4.93 3.46 1.87
C TYR A 53 -6.31 2.84 1.62
N CYS A 54 -6.49 1.57 1.95
CA CYS A 54 -7.73 0.82 1.65
C CYS A 54 -8.19 0.94 0.17
N GLY A 55 -7.25 1.09 -0.77
CA GLY A 55 -7.54 1.27 -2.20
C GLY A 55 -8.01 2.68 -2.60
N LEU A 56 -7.98 3.64 -1.69
CA LEU A 56 -8.32 5.04 -1.95
C LEU A 56 -7.07 5.92 -1.89
N PRO A 57 -6.95 6.92 -2.77
CA PRO A 57 -5.88 7.91 -2.68
C PRO A 57 -6.13 8.84 -1.48
N VAL A 58 -5.06 9.15 -0.76
CA VAL A 58 -5.05 10.18 0.29
C VAL A 58 -3.93 11.17 -0.05
N ASP A 59 -4.27 12.45 -0.11
CA ASP A 59 -3.36 13.54 -0.45
C ASP A 59 -3.04 14.37 0.80
N PHE A 60 -1.81 14.88 0.87
CA PHE A 60 -1.29 15.65 1.99
C PHE A 60 -0.55 16.89 1.48
N GLU A 61 -0.73 18.04 2.13
CA GLU A 61 -0.06 19.28 1.75
C GLU A 61 1.42 19.22 2.14
N ASP A 62 1.71 18.71 3.34
CA ASP A 62 3.07 18.58 3.84
C ASP A 62 3.33 17.28 4.61
N MET A 63 4.54 17.17 5.17
CA MET A 63 4.98 15.98 5.91
C MET A 63 4.33 15.88 7.31
N LEU A 64 3.92 17.01 7.90
CA LEU A 64 3.24 17.01 9.20
C LEU A 64 1.84 16.43 9.06
N ASP A 65 1.14 16.73 7.96
CA ASP A 65 -0.14 16.11 7.62
C ASP A 65 -0.02 14.59 7.53
N VAL A 66 1.03 14.09 6.85
CA VAL A 66 1.30 12.65 6.72
C VAL A 66 1.50 11.99 8.09
N GLN A 67 2.29 12.62 8.97
CA GLN A 67 2.61 12.07 10.30
C GLN A 67 1.39 12.06 11.20
N THR A 68 0.60 13.13 11.18
CA THR A 68 -0.62 13.26 11.98
C THR A 68 -1.64 12.22 11.54
N TRP A 69 -1.89 12.12 10.23
CA TRP A 69 -2.81 11.13 9.69
C TRP A 69 -2.35 9.68 9.97
N ALA A 70 -1.05 9.40 9.88
CA ALA A 70 -0.53 8.07 10.14
C ALA A 70 -0.72 7.64 11.61
N ASP A 71 -0.62 8.58 12.56
CA ASP A 71 -0.91 8.36 13.97
C ASP A 71 -2.41 8.14 14.20
N GLU A 72 -3.26 8.95 13.57
CA GLU A 72 -4.73 8.83 13.65
C GLU A 72 -5.25 7.50 13.10
N MET A 73 -4.66 7.02 12.00
CA MET A 73 -5.06 5.79 11.34
C MET A 73 -4.33 4.55 11.88
N ASP A 74 -3.40 4.74 12.82
CA ASP A 74 -2.52 3.71 13.39
C ASP A 74 -1.78 2.89 12.32
N VAL A 75 -1.18 3.58 11.35
CA VAL A 75 -0.43 2.96 10.24
C VAL A 75 1.04 3.35 10.25
N ARG A 76 1.89 2.48 9.70
CA ARG A 76 3.30 2.76 9.46
C ARG A 76 3.51 3.36 8.07
N THR A 77 4.33 4.40 7.98
CA THR A 77 4.66 5.06 6.72
C THR A 77 6.04 4.62 6.21
N TYR A 78 6.10 4.25 4.93
CA TYR A 78 7.34 4.05 4.19
C TYR A 78 7.44 5.10 3.09
N TYR A 79 8.50 5.89 3.08
CA TYR A 79 8.64 7.01 2.15
C TYR A 79 9.47 6.60 0.93
N MET A 80 8.89 6.70 -0.27
CA MET A 80 9.60 6.51 -1.53
C MET A 80 9.98 7.85 -2.15
N GLY A 81 11.25 7.98 -2.53
CA GLY A 81 11.77 9.14 -3.26
C GLY A 81 12.21 10.32 -2.38
N LEU A 82 12.61 10.04 -1.14
CA LEU A 82 13.39 10.97 -0.30
C LEU A 82 14.85 11.02 -0.73
#